data_AF-A0ABC8K0M5-F1
#
_entry.id   AF-A0ABC8K0M5-F1
#
_cell.length_a   1.000
_cell.length_b   1.000
_cell.length_c   1.000
_cell.angle_alpha   90.00
_cell.angle_beta   90.00
_cell.angle_gamma   90.00
#
_symmetry.space_group_name_H-M   'P 1'
#
loop_
_entity.id
_entity.type
_entity.pdbx_description
1 polymer ?
#
loop_
_entity_poly.entity_id
_entity_poly.type
_entity_poly.pdbx_seq_one_letter_code
_entity_poly.pdbx_strand_id
1 'polypeptide(L)'
;MFSARDLLATPSHEGLSYVVDQLFKPEETYECQSAQALYKFCVTNFSNCLTLMLLNVYLHSSDDLNRFRAICLLSETLTCLRNLSSELSLVALDVIKPLLVSCLTMPEARKPDTKMLRRIVSCVARNVVEVDRNGWDELGDCMLTLVNTDPLRAFNIFLDLPLLGDGFLNRFLKDLVEEIDEVLLNPEKDRDNEEYWTLALETSVKLGIQLSDSKTGFDLAREILGTVFKSADNLVMHGKEEFLQRGLAHLVKFLAQDVNMCRYSRNQCEFVSEFAFNILGIGKHTHGAARKIYQMVTKLENSVCNQAFKLSDSVVENQGFDLDLYNKLNTLSALEILRMVASTTMDDKSREIAVGRLHYLLCDHTSNRAKIDVSEMRQMKKPLMSCLTEVGVPENTFKLLGKVVFHVALELLCYQEDRWFDLWDYIAAECESEFERTAYIFQCLTMMVNDKEYVIPAVNNLLPEIRRRLINSPGELLVDNSGWVLAFVSGFCAAIHLFESDIDTADEILDKMVDSVRELVERDMEVGLVRRGFRDLESIVKKQVESYNADEYKLVKDLLWELYEIKGLRMESKMVLWRINVFLEKGTQFDKEFPESFTQ
;
A
#
# COMPACT_ATOMS: atom_id res chain seq x y z
N MET A 1 47.03 -28.86 3.25
CA MET A 1 45.95 -28.52 2.30
C MET A 1 44.94 -29.64 2.40
N PHE A 2 43.79 -29.42 3.04
CA PHE A 2 42.79 -30.47 3.23
C PHE A 2 42.08 -30.74 1.90
N SER A 3 41.95 -32.01 1.50
CA SER A 3 40.96 -32.34 0.47
C SER A 3 39.55 -32.31 1.08
N ALA A 4 38.51 -32.09 0.27
CA ALA A 4 37.12 -32.16 0.74
C ALA A 4 36.82 -33.49 1.45
N ARG A 5 37.44 -34.57 0.98
CA ARG A 5 37.32 -35.89 1.59
C ARG A 5 37.96 -35.94 2.98
N ASP A 6 39.13 -35.32 3.19
CA ASP A 6 39.82 -35.32 4.49
C ASP A 6 39.11 -34.44 5.52
N LEU A 7 38.58 -33.30 5.07
CA LEU A 7 37.78 -32.40 5.89
C LEU A 7 36.48 -33.06 6.35
N LEU A 8 35.79 -33.76 5.44
CA LEU A 8 34.50 -34.41 5.72
C LEU A 8 34.65 -35.80 6.38
N ALA A 9 35.83 -36.43 6.31
CA ALA A 9 36.07 -37.75 6.90
C ALA A 9 36.32 -37.71 8.42
N THR A 10 36.60 -36.53 8.98
CA THR A 10 36.84 -36.36 10.42
C THR A 10 35.72 -35.56 11.07
N PRO A 11 35.02 -36.08 12.09
CA PRO A 11 33.96 -35.36 12.79
C PRO A 11 34.49 -34.27 13.75
N SER A 12 35.78 -33.93 13.72
CA SER A 12 36.34 -32.89 14.59
C SER A 12 36.07 -31.49 14.03
N HIS A 13 35.63 -30.57 14.90
CA HIS A 13 35.36 -29.18 14.54
C HIS A 13 36.64 -28.37 14.26
N GLU A 14 37.80 -28.84 14.72
CA GLU A 14 39.10 -28.17 14.57
C GLU A 14 39.54 -28.01 13.10
N GLY A 15 39.32 -29.03 12.27
CA GLY A 15 39.70 -28.99 10.86
C GLY A 15 38.89 -27.94 10.07
N LEU A 16 37.59 -27.87 10.33
CA LEU A 16 36.72 -26.86 9.71
C LEU A 16 36.95 -25.47 10.30
N SER A 17 37.20 -25.35 11.60
CA SER A 17 37.57 -24.09 12.24
C SER A 17 38.73 -23.39 11.53
N TYR A 18 39.78 -24.15 11.18
CA TYR A 18 40.91 -23.62 10.43
C TYR A 18 40.52 -23.12 9.02
N VAL A 19 39.64 -23.85 8.33
CA VAL A 19 39.13 -23.45 7.01
C VAL A 19 38.25 -22.19 7.11
N VAL A 20 37.42 -22.08 8.16
CA VAL A 20 36.60 -20.89 8.45
C VAL A 20 37.50 -19.67 8.61
N ASP A 21 38.59 -19.77 9.38
CA ASP A 21 39.51 -18.64 9.53
C ASP A 21 40.21 -18.24 8.22
N GLN A 22 40.53 -19.21 7.36
CA GLN A 22 41.12 -18.94 6.06
C GLN A 22 40.17 -18.19 5.11
N LEU A 23 38.86 -18.47 5.16
CA LEU A 23 37.84 -17.81 4.33
C LEU A 23 37.71 -16.31 4.59
N PHE A 24 38.14 -15.84 5.77
CA PHE A 24 38.08 -14.42 6.15
C PHE A 24 39.44 -13.71 6.09
N LYS A 25 40.44 -14.33 5.46
CA LYS A 25 41.70 -13.66 5.07
C LYS A 25 41.47 -12.79 3.82
N PRO A 26 42.40 -11.87 3.47
CA PRO A 26 42.31 -11.10 2.24
C PRO A 26 42.17 -12.01 1.00
N GLU A 27 41.26 -11.67 0.08
CA GLU A 27 40.87 -12.50 -1.07
C GLU A 27 42.04 -12.84 -2.03
N GLU A 28 43.10 -12.04 -1.99
CA GLU A 28 44.31 -12.21 -2.78
C GLU A 28 45.23 -13.33 -2.24
N THR A 29 44.98 -13.80 -1.01
CA THR A 29 45.77 -14.87 -0.41
C THR A 29 45.42 -16.24 -0.99
N TYR A 30 46.45 -17.06 -1.24
CA TYR A 30 46.27 -18.43 -1.72
C TYR A 30 45.40 -19.26 -0.78
N GLU A 31 45.53 -19.06 0.53
CA GLU A 31 44.74 -19.71 1.56
C GLU A 31 43.25 -19.37 1.43
N CYS A 32 42.89 -18.10 1.22
CA CYS A 32 41.50 -17.68 1.05
C CYS A 32 40.91 -18.28 -0.24
N GLN A 33 41.62 -18.20 -1.36
CA GLN A 33 41.15 -18.75 -2.64
C GLN A 33 40.95 -20.27 -2.59
N SER A 34 41.89 -20.98 -1.97
CA SER A 34 41.80 -22.43 -1.77
C SER A 34 40.63 -22.79 -0.84
N ALA A 35 40.46 -22.07 0.27
CA ALA A 35 39.37 -22.31 1.21
C ALA A 35 38.01 -21.99 0.57
N GLN A 36 37.92 -20.94 -0.25
CA GLN A 36 36.70 -20.54 -0.94
C GLN A 36 36.29 -21.56 -2.02
N ALA A 37 37.25 -22.10 -2.78
CA ALA A 37 37.00 -23.17 -3.72
C ALA A 37 36.48 -24.43 -3.02
N LEU A 38 37.09 -24.79 -1.88
CA LEU A 38 36.67 -25.92 -1.06
C LEU A 38 35.28 -25.71 -0.47
N TYR A 39 34.99 -24.54 0.10
CA TYR A 39 33.69 -24.18 0.65
C TYR A 39 32.59 -24.26 -0.41
N LYS A 40 32.79 -23.61 -1.58
CA LYS A 40 31.83 -23.68 -2.69
C LYS A 40 31.57 -25.12 -3.14
N PHE A 41 32.62 -25.94 -3.22
CA PHE A 41 32.48 -27.35 -3.56
C PHE A 41 31.65 -28.13 -2.52
N CYS A 42 31.89 -27.88 -1.23
CA CYS A 42 31.13 -28.51 -0.14
C CYS A 42 29.68 -28.05 -0.07
N VAL A 43 29.38 -26.76 -0.33
CA VAL A 43 28.00 -26.25 -0.40
C VAL A 43 27.21 -26.97 -1.49
N THR A 44 27.81 -27.20 -2.66
CA THR A 44 27.12 -27.84 -3.80
C THR A 44 26.98 -29.36 -3.63
N ASN A 45 27.97 -30.05 -3.07
CA ASN A 45 28.04 -31.52 -3.11
C ASN A 45 27.84 -32.21 -1.76
N PHE A 46 28.04 -31.51 -0.64
CA PHE A 46 28.09 -32.07 0.71
C PHE A 46 27.39 -31.17 1.74
N SER A 47 26.31 -30.52 1.35
CA SER A 47 25.58 -29.52 2.12
C SER A 47 25.12 -29.99 3.51
N ASN A 48 24.63 -31.22 3.59
CA ASN A 48 24.21 -31.86 4.85
C ASN A 48 25.38 -31.92 5.85
N CYS A 49 26.53 -32.43 5.42
CA CYS A 49 27.71 -32.57 6.26
C CYS A 49 28.30 -31.20 6.63
N LEU A 50 28.35 -30.27 5.68
CA LEU A 50 28.85 -28.92 5.93
C LEU A 50 27.99 -28.19 6.97
N THR A 51 26.67 -28.31 6.88
CA THR A 51 25.70 -27.76 7.86
C THR A 51 25.97 -28.29 9.25
N LEU A 52 26.10 -29.62 9.38
CA LEU A 52 26.42 -30.29 10.65
C LEU A 52 27.75 -29.80 11.24
N MET A 53 28.79 -29.71 10.42
CA MET A 53 30.11 -29.30 10.90
C MET A 53 30.14 -27.83 11.31
N LEU A 54 29.49 -26.93 10.57
CA LEU A 54 29.40 -25.50 10.93
C LEU A 54 28.65 -25.29 12.25
N LEU A 55 27.57 -26.05 12.51
CA LEU A 55 26.89 -26.04 13.80
C LEU A 55 27.81 -26.50 14.94
N ASN A 56 28.61 -27.56 14.70
CA ASN A 56 29.56 -28.03 15.70
C ASN A 56 30.69 -27.02 15.97
N VAL A 57 31.16 -26.29 14.95
CA VAL A 57 32.12 -25.19 15.15
C VAL A 57 31.49 -24.07 15.98
N TYR A 58 30.24 -23.69 15.69
CA TYR A 58 29.54 -22.66 16.48
C TYR A 58 29.36 -23.08 17.95
N LEU A 59 29.02 -24.34 18.20
CA LEU A 59 28.70 -24.85 19.53
C LEU A 59 29.95 -25.07 20.39
N HIS A 60 31.07 -25.52 19.81
CA HIS A 60 32.25 -25.96 20.56
C HIS A 60 33.47 -25.05 20.42
N SER A 61 33.49 -24.10 19.49
CA SER A 61 34.63 -23.17 19.36
C SER A 61 34.75 -22.29 20.59
N SER A 62 35.97 -22.21 21.14
CA SER A 62 36.31 -21.29 22.23
C SER A 62 36.62 -19.87 21.75
N ASP A 63 36.82 -19.66 20.44
CA ASP A 63 36.97 -18.33 19.83
C ASP A 63 35.61 -17.81 19.32
N ASP A 64 35.20 -16.69 19.88
CA ASP A 64 33.95 -15.99 19.54
C ASP A 64 33.93 -15.46 18.11
N LEU A 65 35.08 -15.04 17.56
CA LEU A 65 35.14 -14.55 16.18
C LEU A 65 34.88 -15.70 15.21
N ASN A 66 35.53 -16.83 15.45
CA ASN A 66 35.32 -18.05 14.69
C ASN A 66 33.89 -18.61 14.83
N ARG A 67 33.27 -18.54 16.02
CA ARG A 67 31.83 -18.84 16.20
C ARG A 67 30.96 -17.96 15.30
N PHE A 68 31.16 -16.65 15.34
CA PHE A 68 30.40 -15.71 14.50
C PHE A 68 30.60 -15.96 13.00
N ARG A 69 31.83 -16.26 12.57
CA ARG A 69 32.13 -16.61 11.17
C ARG A 69 31.43 -17.89 10.74
N ALA A 70 31.43 -18.92 11.60
CA ALA A 70 30.76 -20.18 11.32
C ALA A 70 29.24 -20.01 11.16
N ILE A 71 28.59 -19.22 12.02
CA ILE A 71 27.14 -18.99 11.93
C ILE A 71 26.78 -18.14 10.70
N CYS A 72 27.64 -17.20 10.28
CA CYS A 72 27.48 -16.46 9.02
C CYS A 72 27.53 -17.40 7.81
N LEU A 73 28.58 -18.21 7.71
CA LEU A 73 28.73 -19.19 6.62
C LEU A 73 27.59 -20.21 6.60
N LEU A 74 27.09 -20.61 7.76
CA LEU A 74 25.94 -21.51 7.85
C LEU A 74 24.67 -20.86 7.28
N SER A 75 24.38 -19.61 7.65
CA SER A 75 23.25 -18.86 7.09
C SER A 75 23.36 -18.71 5.56
N GLU A 76 24.57 -18.47 5.04
CA GLU A 76 24.82 -18.40 3.59
C GLU A 76 24.61 -19.76 2.91
N THR A 77 25.15 -20.84 3.50
CA THR A 77 25.00 -22.21 2.99
C THR A 77 23.54 -22.59 2.87
N LEU A 78 22.73 -22.36 3.91
CA LEU A 78 21.30 -22.66 3.89
C LEU A 78 20.52 -21.78 2.90
N THR A 79 20.93 -20.53 2.73
CA THR A 79 20.34 -19.64 1.72
C THR A 79 20.64 -20.14 0.30
N CYS A 80 21.87 -20.62 0.05
CA CYS A 80 22.25 -21.20 -1.23
C CYS A 80 21.45 -22.47 -1.54
N LEU A 81 21.28 -23.36 -0.56
CA LEU A 81 20.44 -24.57 -0.70
C LEU A 81 19.00 -24.24 -1.08
N ARG A 82 18.42 -23.25 -0.38
CA ARG A 82 17.07 -22.75 -0.68
C ARG A 82 16.96 -22.24 -2.12
N ASN A 83 17.94 -21.48 -2.59
CA ASN A 83 17.92 -20.95 -3.96
C ASN A 83 18.09 -22.06 -5.03
N LEU A 84 18.80 -23.14 -4.69
CA LEU A 84 18.98 -24.32 -5.53
C LEU A 84 17.80 -25.31 -5.44
N SER A 85 16.74 -24.97 -4.69
CA SER A 85 15.61 -25.88 -4.42
C SER A 85 16.05 -27.26 -3.93
N SER A 86 17.15 -27.30 -3.17
CA SER A 86 17.74 -28.52 -2.62
C SER A 86 17.46 -28.58 -1.13
N GLU A 87 17.01 -29.74 -0.66
CA GLU A 87 16.60 -29.96 0.73
C GLU A 87 17.70 -30.70 1.52
N LEU A 88 17.69 -30.50 2.84
CA LEU A 88 18.46 -31.32 3.76
C LEU A 88 17.85 -32.73 3.80
N SER A 89 18.68 -33.76 3.80
CA SER A 89 18.17 -35.13 3.88
C SER A 89 17.57 -35.43 5.25
N LEU A 90 16.57 -36.31 5.31
CA LEU A 90 15.93 -36.74 6.56
C LEU A 90 16.96 -37.26 7.59
N VAL A 91 17.93 -38.06 7.14
CA VAL A 91 19.02 -38.58 7.98
C VAL A 91 19.89 -37.45 8.56
N ALA A 92 20.10 -36.37 7.80
CA ALA A 92 20.85 -35.21 8.29
C ALA A 92 20.02 -34.40 9.30
N LEU A 93 18.72 -34.25 9.06
CA LEU A 93 17.81 -33.54 9.97
C LEU A 93 17.79 -34.17 11.36
N ASP A 94 17.79 -35.51 11.47
CA ASP A 94 17.83 -36.23 12.76
C ASP A 94 19.02 -35.82 13.65
N VAL A 95 20.15 -35.43 13.03
CA VAL A 95 21.36 -34.99 13.74
C VAL A 95 21.41 -33.47 13.90
N ILE A 96 20.92 -32.73 12.90
CA ILE A 96 20.94 -31.25 12.88
C ILE A 96 19.97 -30.66 13.91
N LYS A 97 18.77 -31.23 14.06
CA LYS A 97 17.72 -30.76 14.98
C LYS A 97 18.23 -30.58 16.43
N PRO A 98 18.78 -31.61 17.10
CA PRO A 98 19.23 -31.49 18.49
C PRO A 98 20.43 -30.53 18.66
N LEU A 99 21.32 -30.46 17.67
CA LEU A 99 22.44 -29.52 17.69
C LEU A 99 21.96 -28.07 17.59
N LEU A 100 20.99 -27.79 16.74
CA LEU A 100 20.45 -26.44 16.62
C LEU A 100 19.70 -26.02 17.89
N VAL A 101 18.94 -26.93 18.51
CA VAL A 101 18.33 -26.69 19.83
C VAL A 101 19.40 -26.34 20.86
N SER A 102 20.51 -27.07 20.89
CA SER A 102 21.64 -26.78 21.79
C SER A 102 22.26 -25.40 21.54
N CYS A 103 22.34 -24.97 20.27
CA CYS A 103 22.80 -23.62 19.90
C CYS A 103 21.83 -22.53 20.38
N LEU A 104 20.52 -22.80 20.35
CA LEU A 104 19.50 -21.87 20.85
C LEU A 104 19.52 -21.73 22.37
N THR A 105 19.88 -22.78 23.11
CA THR A 105 19.91 -22.75 24.58
C THR A 105 21.25 -22.26 25.16
N MET A 106 22.17 -21.75 24.32
CA MET A 106 23.44 -21.22 24.82
C MET A 106 23.22 -19.97 25.69
N PRO A 107 23.78 -19.94 26.93
CA PRO A 107 23.54 -18.86 27.90
C PRO A 107 24.20 -17.52 27.53
N GLU A 108 25.16 -17.50 26.59
CA GLU A 108 25.91 -16.30 26.17
C GLU A 108 25.83 -16.04 24.66
N ALA A 109 24.66 -16.30 24.05
CA ALA A 109 24.48 -15.99 22.62
C ALA A 109 24.52 -14.48 22.37
N ARG A 110 25.44 -14.01 21.52
CA ARG A 110 25.52 -12.59 21.14
C ARG A 110 24.28 -12.19 20.35
N LYS A 111 23.78 -10.96 20.53
CA LYS A 111 22.65 -10.40 19.73
C LYS A 111 22.75 -10.65 18.21
N PRO A 112 23.90 -10.45 17.53
CA PRO A 112 24.02 -10.78 16.10
C PRO A 112 23.86 -12.27 15.78
N ASP A 113 24.31 -13.15 16.68
CA ASP A 113 24.14 -14.61 16.52
C ASP A 113 22.66 -14.98 16.61
N THR A 114 21.90 -14.38 17.53
CA THR A 114 20.45 -14.62 17.67
C THR A 114 19.69 -14.31 16.38
N LYS A 115 20.10 -13.27 15.63
CA LYS A 115 19.51 -12.94 14.31
C LYS A 115 19.87 -13.96 13.23
N MET A 116 21.08 -14.52 13.26
CA MET A 116 21.46 -15.58 12.33
C MET A 116 20.80 -16.91 12.68
N LEU A 117 20.76 -17.26 13.97
CA LEU A 117 20.15 -18.49 14.49
C LEU A 117 18.68 -18.58 14.15
N ARG A 118 17.87 -17.51 14.32
CA ARG A 118 16.45 -17.54 13.91
C ARG A 118 16.25 -17.85 12.42
N ARG A 119 17.12 -17.33 11.55
CA ARG A 119 17.06 -17.60 10.10
C ARG A 119 17.45 -19.04 9.78
N ILE A 120 18.45 -19.55 10.47
CA ILE A 120 18.88 -20.95 10.36
C ILE A 120 17.77 -21.88 10.82
N VAL A 121 17.14 -21.59 11.98
CA VAL A 121 15.97 -22.34 12.50
C VAL A 121 14.83 -22.31 11.49
N SER A 122 14.48 -21.15 10.94
CA SER A 122 13.46 -21.02 9.89
C SER A 122 13.76 -21.89 8.67
N CYS A 123 14.98 -21.85 8.16
CA CYS A 123 15.41 -22.67 7.03
C CYS A 123 15.31 -24.17 7.34
N VAL A 124 15.79 -24.61 8.50
CA VAL A 124 15.71 -26.03 8.89
C VAL A 124 14.25 -26.44 9.12
N ALA A 125 13.43 -25.59 9.75
CA ALA A 125 12.03 -25.87 10.02
C ALA A 125 11.24 -26.07 8.72
N ARG A 126 11.57 -25.32 7.66
CA ARG A 126 10.97 -25.53 6.33
C ARG A 126 11.30 -26.91 5.76
N ASN A 127 12.56 -27.33 5.86
CA ASN A 127 12.98 -28.67 5.43
C ASN A 127 12.27 -29.76 6.25
N VAL A 128 12.06 -29.52 7.55
CA VAL A 128 11.29 -30.45 8.39
C VAL A 128 9.84 -30.53 7.92
N VAL A 129 9.17 -29.42 7.60
CA VAL A 129 7.80 -29.43 7.06
C VAL A 129 7.69 -30.17 5.73
N GLU A 130 8.68 -30.03 4.85
CA GLU A 130 8.68 -30.64 3.52
C GLU A 130 8.99 -32.14 3.56
N VAL A 131 9.87 -32.59 4.47
CA VAL A 131 10.46 -33.94 4.43
C VAL A 131 10.03 -34.84 5.61
N ASP A 132 9.65 -34.28 6.76
CA ASP A 132 9.42 -35.02 8.00
C ASP A 132 8.01 -34.83 8.58
N ARG A 133 7.23 -35.93 8.58
CA ARG A 133 5.85 -35.97 9.12
C ARG A 133 5.78 -35.97 10.64
N ASN A 134 6.88 -36.22 11.35
CA ASN A 134 6.91 -36.28 12.81
C ASN A 134 7.11 -34.90 13.46
N GLY A 135 7.35 -33.84 12.67
CA GLY A 135 7.54 -32.48 13.18
C GLY A 135 8.88 -32.24 13.87
N TRP A 136 8.92 -31.25 14.76
CA TRP A 136 10.13 -30.83 15.47
C TRP A 136 9.84 -30.63 16.96
N ASP A 137 9.59 -31.73 17.64
CA ASP A 137 9.21 -31.76 19.05
C ASP A 137 10.24 -31.10 19.97
N GLU A 138 11.53 -31.32 19.71
CA GLU A 138 12.63 -30.76 20.50
C GLU A 138 12.68 -29.24 20.40
N LEU A 139 12.32 -28.68 19.24
CA LEU A 139 12.18 -27.23 19.10
C LEU A 139 10.95 -26.73 19.86
N GLY A 140 9.85 -27.49 19.89
CA GLY A 140 8.67 -27.14 20.69
C GLY A 140 8.99 -27.05 22.18
N ASP A 141 9.75 -28.02 22.72
CA ASP A 141 10.18 -28.02 24.12
C ASP A 141 11.20 -26.90 24.42
N CYS A 142 12.07 -26.59 23.45
CA CYS A 142 12.97 -25.43 23.51
C CYS A 142 12.18 -24.11 23.54
N MET A 143 11.17 -23.97 22.68
CA MET A 143 10.28 -22.80 22.66
C MET A 143 9.54 -22.62 23.98
N LEU A 144 9.01 -23.71 24.56
CA LEU A 144 8.41 -23.69 25.89
C LEU A 144 9.37 -23.14 26.95
N THR A 145 10.61 -23.62 26.94
CA THR A 145 11.65 -23.14 27.87
C THR A 145 11.92 -21.65 27.64
N LEU A 146 12.08 -21.23 26.39
CA LEU A 146 12.38 -19.85 26.02
C LEU A 146 11.24 -18.90 26.38
N VAL A 147 9.98 -19.26 26.16
CA VAL A 147 8.83 -18.43 26.58
C VAL A 147 8.90 -18.12 28.08
N ASN A 148 9.27 -19.11 28.89
CA ASN A 148 9.33 -18.95 30.34
C ASN A 148 10.60 -18.23 30.86
N THR A 149 11.70 -18.21 30.09
CA THR A 149 12.99 -17.66 30.56
C THR A 149 13.47 -16.43 29.80
N ASP A 150 13.14 -16.32 28.51
CA ASP A 150 13.53 -15.26 27.59
C ASP A 150 12.46 -15.09 26.48
N PRO A 151 11.26 -14.59 26.83
CA PRO A 151 10.14 -14.52 25.90
C PRO A 151 10.38 -13.59 24.69
N LEU A 152 11.21 -12.55 24.82
CA LEU A 152 11.67 -11.73 23.68
C LEU A 152 12.35 -12.60 22.62
N ARG A 153 13.24 -13.51 23.03
CA ARG A 153 13.90 -14.44 22.13
C ARG A 153 12.92 -15.45 21.56
N ALA A 154 11.97 -15.93 22.35
CA ALA A 154 10.91 -16.82 21.89
C ALA A 154 10.08 -16.18 20.75
N PHE A 155 9.55 -14.98 20.95
CA PHE A 155 8.80 -14.23 19.91
C PHE A 155 9.62 -14.08 18.63
N ASN A 156 10.88 -13.66 18.75
CA ASN A 156 11.77 -13.48 17.61
C ASN A 156 12.04 -14.76 16.81
N ILE A 157 12.13 -15.92 17.47
CA ILE A 157 12.29 -17.21 16.79
C ILE A 157 10.97 -17.60 16.13
N PHE A 158 9.86 -17.52 16.87
CA PHE A 158 8.53 -17.86 16.39
C PHE A 158 8.15 -17.10 15.12
N LEU A 159 8.42 -15.79 15.09
CA LEU A 159 8.12 -14.92 13.96
C LEU A 159 8.81 -15.34 12.66
N ASP A 160 9.97 -16.00 12.72
CA ASP A 160 10.68 -16.46 11.52
C ASP A 160 10.27 -17.88 11.10
N LEU A 161 9.54 -18.64 11.94
CA LEU A 161 9.14 -20.01 11.62
C LEU A 161 8.16 -20.06 10.43
N PRO A 162 8.20 -21.11 9.58
CA PRO A 162 7.13 -21.38 8.64
C PRO A 162 5.84 -21.77 9.39
N LEU A 163 4.73 -21.92 8.66
CA LEU A 163 3.52 -22.51 9.22
C LEU A 163 3.78 -23.98 9.58
N LEU A 164 3.72 -24.30 10.86
CA LEU A 164 3.95 -25.64 11.41
C LEU A 164 2.62 -26.27 11.84
N GLY A 165 2.54 -27.61 11.83
CA GLY A 165 1.31 -28.32 12.21
C GLY A 165 0.93 -28.18 13.69
N ASP A 166 -0.35 -28.39 13.98
CA ASP A 166 -0.98 -28.19 15.31
C ASP A 166 -0.24 -28.88 16.45
N GLY A 167 0.31 -30.08 16.22
CA GLY A 167 1.05 -30.85 17.23
C GLY A 167 2.29 -30.13 17.77
N PHE A 168 2.97 -29.35 16.93
CA PHE A 168 4.14 -28.56 17.33
C PHE A 168 3.73 -27.41 18.24
N LEU A 169 2.69 -26.66 17.87
CA LEU A 169 2.23 -25.50 18.62
C LEU A 169 1.72 -25.89 20.01
N ASN A 170 0.96 -26.98 20.12
CA ASN A 170 0.32 -27.41 21.36
C ASN A 170 1.29 -27.60 22.55
N ARG A 171 2.59 -27.76 22.29
CA ARG A 171 3.64 -27.92 23.32
C ARG A 171 3.87 -26.66 24.15
N PHE A 172 3.74 -25.48 23.55
CA PHE A 172 4.05 -24.19 24.17
C PHE A 172 2.96 -23.13 23.96
N LEU A 173 1.87 -23.47 23.24
CA LEU A 173 0.79 -22.57 22.88
C LEU A 173 0.22 -21.82 24.09
N LYS A 174 -0.02 -22.55 25.19
CA LYS A 174 -0.62 -21.98 26.40
C LYS A 174 0.27 -20.89 26.99
N ASP A 175 1.53 -21.20 27.30
CA ASP A 175 2.44 -20.25 27.91
C ASP A 175 2.75 -19.07 26.96
N LEU A 176 2.79 -19.33 25.64
CA LEU A 176 2.96 -18.27 24.65
C LEU A 176 1.78 -17.28 24.66
N VAL A 177 0.55 -17.78 24.72
CA VAL A 177 -0.65 -16.94 24.80
C VAL A 177 -0.69 -16.17 26.12
N GLU A 178 -0.37 -16.81 27.25
CA GLU A 178 -0.31 -16.15 28.56
C GLU A 178 0.69 -14.99 28.58
N GLU A 179 1.88 -15.17 27.99
CA GLU A 179 2.88 -14.11 27.87
C GLU A 179 2.43 -13.00 26.91
N ILE A 180 1.84 -13.35 25.77
CA ILE A 180 1.26 -12.39 24.83
C ILE A 180 0.21 -11.51 25.54
N ASP A 181 -0.71 -12.13 26.27
CA ASP A 181 -1.77 -11.43 26.99
C ASP A 181 -1.17 -10.52 28.07
N GLU A 182 -0.17 -10.99 28.82
CA GLU A 182 0.50 -10.17 29.83
C GLU A 182 1.09 -8.89 29.21
N VAL A 183 1.81 -9.02 28.10
CA VAL A 183 2.47 -7.90 27.42
C VAL A 183 1.46 -6.96 26.76
N LEU A 184 0.49 -7.50 26.04
CA LEU A 184 -0.49 -6.69 25.31
C LEU A 184 -1.46 -5.96 26.25
N LEU A 185 -1.89 -6.59 27.35
CA LEU A 185 -2.86 -5.98 28.26
C LEU A 185 -2.21 -5.01 29.26
N ASN A 186 -0.89 -5.08 29.44
CA ASN A 186 -0.16 -4.21 30.37
C ASN A 186 1.01 -3.48 29.69
N PRO A 187 0.76 -2.66 28.65
CA PRO A 187 1.84 -2.00 27.93
C PRO A 187 2.71 -1.21 28.92
N GLU A 188 2.18 -0.45 29.87
CA GLU A 188 2.95 0.48 30.72
C GLU A 188 3.95 -0.11 31.74
N LYS A 189 4.03 -1.43 31.92
CA LYS A 189 4.83 -2.04 33.01
C LYS A 189 6.35 -1.92 32.83
N ASP A 190 6.86 -1.79 31.60
CA ASP A 190 8.31 -1.84 31.33
C ASP A 190 8.87 -0.62 30.58
N ARG A 191 10.16 -0.30 30.80
CA ARG A 191 10.85 0.87 30.18
C ARG A 191 11.31 0.64 28.74
N ASP A 192 11.53 -0.60 28.32
CA ASP A 192 11.82 -1.03 26.92
C ASP A 192 10.54 -1.45 26.16
N ASN A 193 9.42 -0.90 26.63
CA ASN A 193 8.01 -1.17 26.32
C ASN A 193 7.63 -1.44 24.86
N GLU A 194 8.13 -0.59 23.95
CA GLU A 194 7.59 -0.52 22.59
C GLU A 194 8.05 -1.69 21.72
N GLU A 195 9.32 -2.10 21.86
CA GLU A 195 9.84 -3.25 21.13
C GLU A 195 9.17 -4.53 21.61
N TYR A 196 8.99 -4.69 22.92
CA TYR A 196 8.38 -5.90 23.47
C TYR A 196 6.90 -6.03 23.09
N TRP A 197 6.15 -4.94 23.21
CA TRP A 197 4.75 -4.88 22.79
C TRP A 197 4.60 -5.10 21.28
N THR A 198 5.48 -4.51 20.46
CA THR A 198 5.45 -4.72 19.00
C THR A 198 5.70 -6.18 18.62
N LEU A 199 6.66 -6.84 19.27
CA LEU A 199 6.91 -8.26 19.06
C LEU A 199 5.73 -9.13 19.51
N ALA A 200 5.08 -8.80 20.63
CA ALA A 200 3.88 -9.49 21.07
C ALA A 200 2.73 -9.31 20.05
N LEU A 201 2.54 -8.11 19.49
CA LEU A 201 1.57 -7.84 18.43
C LEU A 201 1.84 -8.71 17.18
N GLU A 202 3.07 -8.68 16.67
CA GLU A 202 3.44 -9.49 15.49
C GLU A 202 3.24 -10.98 15.76
N THR A 203 3.64 -11.44 16.95
CA THR A 203 3.54 -12.85 17.35
C THR A 203 2.09 -13.28 17.47
N SER A 204 1.23 -12.43 18.04
CA SER A 204 -0.22 -12.66 18.15
C SER A 204 -0.87 -12.83 16.80
N VAL A 205 -0.55 -11.95 15.84
CA VAL A 205 -1.11 -12.01 14.49
C VAL A 205 -0.60 -13.26 13.77
N LYS A 206 0.70 -13.59 13.85
CA LYS A 206 1.24 -14.82 13.26
C LYS A 206 0.63 -16.08 13.87
N LEU A 207 0.45 -16.10 15.19
CA LEU A 207 -0.18 -17.21 15.90
C LEU A 207 -1.63 -17.39 15.46
N GLY A 208 -2.39 -16.29 15.36
CA GLY A 208 -3.76 -16.33 14.84
C GLY A 208 -3.83 -16.84 13.41
N ILE A 209 -2.91 -16.44 12.52
CA ILE A 209 -2.79 -17.00 11.17
C ILE A 209 -2.57 -18.52 11.24
N GLN A 210 -1.62 -18.99 12.05
CA GLN A 210 -1.31 -20.41 12.15
C GLN A 210 -2.48 -21.24 12.68
N LEU A 211 -3.28 -20.67 13.59
CA LEU A 211 -4.46 -21.31 14.17
C LEU A 211 -5.71 -21.26 13.28
N SER A 212 -5.76 -20.36 12.28
CA SER A 212 -6.95 -20.10 11.48
C SER A 212 -7.40 -21.26 10.58
N ASP A 213 -6.49 -22.16 10.23
CA ASP A 213 -6.82 -23.38 9.47
C ASP A 213 -7.15 -24.59 10.35
N SER A 214 -6.91 -24.49 11.66
CA SER A 214 -7.19 -25.55 12.61
C SER A 214 -8.63 -25.46 13.11
N LYS A 215 -9.38 -26.58 13.04
CA LYS A 215 -10.74 -26.66 13.59
C LYS A 215 -10.80 -26.35 15.09
N THR A 216 -9.75 -26.66 15.84
CA THR A 216 -9.65 -26.40 17.28
C THR A 216 -8.98 -25.06 17.58
N GLY A 217 -8.15 -24.56 16.66
CA GLY A 217 -7.44 -23.28 16.81
C GLY A 217 -8.29 -22.05 16.50
N PHE A 218 -9.39 -22.20 15.76
CA PHE A 218 -10.24 -21.09 15.32
C PHE A 218 -10.76 -20.21 16.46
N ASP A 219 -11.30 -20.81 17.52
CA ASP A 219 -11.85 -20.06 18.67
C ASP A 219 -10.76 -19.28 19.40
N LEU A 220 -9.57 -19.88 19.54
CA LEU A 220 -8.41 -19.24 20.17
C LEU A 220 -7.84 -18.13 19.28
N ALA A 221 -7.81 -18.31 17.95
CA ALA A 221 -7.42 -17.25 17.02
C ALA A 221 -8.30 -16.00 17.20
N ARG A 222 -9.62 -16.21 17.36
CA ARG A 222 -10.58 -15.14 17.64
C ARG A 222 -10.39 -14.51 19.03
N GLU A 223 -10.02 -15.29 20.04
CA GLU A 223 -9.68 -14.76 21.37
C GLU A 223 -8.44 -13.87 21.33
N ILE A 224 -7.36 -14.34 20.69
CA ILE A 224 -6.12 -13.57 20.47
C ILE A 224 -6.43 -12.26 19.75
N LEU A 225 -7.25 -12.33 18.70
CA LEU A 225 -7.71 -11.16 17.97
C LEU A 225 -8.41 -10.15 18.91
N GLY A 226 -9.28 -10.64 19.80
CA GLY A 226 -9.94 -9.85 20.83
C GLY A 226 -8.99 -9.20 21.83
N THR A 227 -7.96 -9.91 22.29
CA THR A 227 -6.89 -9.33 23.15
C THR A 227 -6.18 -8.19 22.42
N VAL A 228 -5.77 -8.41 21.17
CA VAL A 228 -5.06 -7.41 20.38
C VAL A 228 -5.90 -6.13 20.21
N PHE A 229 -7.21 -6.25 19.96
CA PHE A 229 -8.08 -5.08 19.87
C PHE A 229 -8.26 -4.36 21.21
N LYS A 230 -8.47 -5.09 22.31
CA LYS A 230 -8.54 -4.49 23.65
C LYS A 230 -7.27 -3.71 23.96
N SER A 231 -6.10 -4.26 23.61
CA SER A 231 -4.81 -3.59 23.77
C SER A 231 -4.71 -2.31 22.94
N ALA A 232 -5.06 -2.40 21.64
CA ALA A 232 -5.00 -1.26 20.73
C ALA A 232 -5.97 -0.14 21.12
N ASP A 233 -7.21 -0.48 21.51
CA ASP A 233 -8.20 0.49 21.98
C ASP A 233 -7.75 1.17 23.28
N ASN A 234 -7.22 0.38 24.23
CA ASN A 234 -6.67 0.90 25.48
C ASN A 234 -5.53 1.91 25.24
N LEU A 235 -4.61 1.63 24.31
CA LEU A 235 -3.55 2.56 23.92
C LEU A 235 -4.13 3.88 23.36
N VAL A 236 -5.15 3.82 22.50
CA VAL A 236 -5.80 5.03 21.95
C VAL A 236 -6.51 5.82 23.04
N MET A 237 -7.25 5.15 23.92
CA MET A 237 -7.96 5.77 25.05
C MET A 237 -7.01 6.50 26.00
N HIS A 238 -5.77 6.02 26.15
CA HIS A 238 -4.73 6.68 26.95
C HIS A 238 -3.87 7.67 26.15
N GLY A 239 -4.29 8.04 24.93
CA GLY A 239 -3.60 9.03 24.10
C GLY A 239 -2.27 8.56 23.50
N LYS A 240 -2.02 7.24 23.46
CA LYS A 240 -0.79 6.62 22.94
C LYS A 240 -0.95 6.10 21.51
N GLU A 241 -1.72 6.80 20.69
CA GLU A 241 -2.01 6.38 19.31
C GLU A 241 -0.73 6.29 18.44
N GLU A 242 0.26 7.17 18.65
CA GLU A 242 1.55 7.09 17.94
C GLU A 242 2.36 5.82 18.26
N PHE A 243 2.21 5.29 19.47
CA PHE A 243 2.82 4.01 19.86
C PHE A 243 2.18 2.86 19.06
N LEU A 244 0.84 2.83 19.00
CA LEU A 244 0.09 1.86 18.20
C LEU A 244 0.46 1.97 16.71
N GLN A 245 0.57 3.18 16.16
CA GLN A 245 0.96 3.38 14.76
C GLN A 245 2.34 2.79 14.44
N ARG A 246 3.31 2.94 15.33
CA ARG A 246 4.66 2.39 15.14
C ARG A 246 4.66 0.87 15.17
N GLY A 247 3.94 0.26 16.11
CA GLY A 247 3.73 -1.20 16.15
C GLY A 247 3.03 -1.72 14.89
N LEU A 248 1.96 -1.04 14.43
CA LEU A 248 1.28 -1.39 13.19
C LEU A 248 2.16 -1.24 11.95
N ALA A 249 3.05 -0.24 11.91
CA ALA A 249 3.99 -0.05 10.81
C ALA A 249 5.04 -1.18 10.75
N HIS A 250 5.43 -1.73 11.91
CA HIS A 250 6.27 -2.92 12.01
C HIS A 250 5.52 -4.16 11.51
N LEU A 251 4.31 -4.39 12.01
CA LEU A 251 3.44 -5.49 11.58
C LEU A 251 3.21 -5.50 10.05
N VAL A 252 3.00 -4.34 9.44
CA VAL A 252 2.88 -4.20 7.97
C VAL A 252 4.13 -4.73 7.25
N LYS A 253 5.33 -4.41 7.75
CA LYS A 253 6.59 -4.89 7.15
C LYS A 253 6.76 -6.39 7.34
N PHE A 254 6.42 -6.89 8.54
CA PHE A 254 6.44 -8.32 8.86
C PHE A 254 5.51 -9.11 7.93
N LEU A 255 4.23 -8.75 7.85
CA LEU A 255 3.24 -9.46 7.04
C LEU A 255 3.58 -9.44 5.55
N ALA A 256 4.17 -8.36 5.03
CA ALA A 256 4.64 -8.31 3.65
C ALA A 256 5.75 -9.34 3.36
N GLN A 257 6.56 -9.70 4.36
CA GLN A 257 7.58 -10.74 4.24
C GLN A 257 6.97 -12.13 4.45
N ASP A 258 6.13 -12.29 5.46
CA ASP A 258 5.56 -13.58 5.85
C ASP A 258 4.61 -14.15 4.78
N VAL A 259 3.76 -13.31 4.16
CA VAL A 259 2.90 -13.68 3.02
C VAL A 259 3.70 -14.35 1.90
N ASN A 260 4.87 -13.81 1.58
CA ASN A 260 5.72 -14.33 0.51
C ASN A 260 6.37 -15.68 0.89
N MET A 261 6.56 -15.94 2.19
CA MET A 261 7.17 -17.17 2.69
C MET A 261 6.15 -18.29 2.92
N CYS A 262 4.98 -17.97 3.46
CA CYS A 262 4.05 -18.94 4.04
C CYS A 262 2.86 -19.31 3.14
N ARG A 263 2.59 -18.57 2.05
CA ARG A 263 1.45 -18.77 1.13
C ARG A 263 0.14 -19.03 1.87
N TYR A 264 -0.50 -17.96 2.33
CA TYR A 264 -1.69 -18.07 3.16
C TYR A 264 -2.85 -18.79 2.45
N SER A 265 -3.55 -19.62 3.23
CA SER A 265 -4.82 -20.19 2.83
C SER A 265 -5.94 -19.13 2.86
N ARG A 266 -7.12 -19.53 2.39
CA ARG A 266 -8.32 -18.68 2.49
C ARG A 266 -8.66 -18.28 3.93
N ASN A 267 -8.68 -19.22 4.88
CA ASN A 267 -9.05 -18.89 6.26
C ASN A 267 -8.02 -17.95 6.91
N GLN A 268 -6.75 -18.11 6.56
CA GLN A 268 -5.66 -17.25 7.00
C GLN A 268 -5.77 -15.84 6.44
N CYS A 269 -6.07 -15.71 5.15
CA CYS A 269 -6.38 -14.43 4.52
C CYS A 269 -7.62 -13.76 5.14
N GLU A 270 -8.65 -14.55 5.49
CA GLU A 270 -9.86 -14.07 6.17
C GLU A 270 -9.53 -13.54 7.58
N PHE A 271 -8.73 -14.27 8.37
CA PHE A 271 -8.27 -13.80 9.69
C PHE A 271 -7.52 -12.47 9.62
N VAL A 272 -6.58 -12.33 8.68
CA VAL A 272 -5.81 -11.10 8.49
C VAL A 272 -6.70 -9.95 8.00
N SER A 273 -7.71 -10.26 7.18
CA SER A 273 -8.71 -9.28 6.74
C SER A 273 -9.55 -8.77 7.91
N GLU A 274 -10.00 -9.68 8.79
CA GLU A 274 -10.76 -9.35 10.00
C GLU A 274 -9.91 -8.52 10.99
N PHE A 275 -8.63 -8.88 11.15
CA PHE A 275 -7.67 -8.07 11.89
C PHE A 275 -7.60 -6.64 11.35
N ALA A 276 -7.41 -6.50 10.03
CA ALA A 276 -7.32 -5.19 9.40
C ALA A 276 -8.63 -4.39 9.54
N PHE A 277 -9.79 -5.05 9.43
CA PHE A 277 -11.10 -4.42 9.57
C PHE A 277 -11.31 -3.82 10.96
N ASN A 278 -10.99 -4.57 12.00
CA ASN A 278 -11.18 -4.09 13.37
C ASN A 278 -10.16 -3.01 13.77
N ILE A 279 -8.90 -3.11 13.33
CA ILE A 279 -7.91 -2.03 13.54
C ILE A 279 -8.33 -0.74 12.83
N LEU A 280 -9.01 -0.81 11.68
CA LEU A 280 -9.50 0.37 10.95
C LEU A 280 -10.41 1.25 11.82
N GLY A 281 -11.17 0.64 12.74
CA GLY A 281 -12.06 1.33 13.67
C GLY A 281 -11.39 1.91 14.92
N ILE A 282 -10.09 1.65 15.14
CA ILE A 282 -9.38 2.03 16.36
C ILE A 282 -8.51 3.26 16.09
N GLY A 283 -8.79 4.41 16.71
CA GLY A 283 -8.01 5.65 16.53
C GLY A 283 -8.27 6.37 15.20
N LYS A 284 -7.71 7.57 15.02
CA LYS A 284 -7.91 8.43 13.84
C LYS A 284 -6.91 8.18 12.70
N HIS A 285 -5.78 7.54 13.00
CA HIS A 285 -4.60 7.49 12.15
C HIS A 285 -4.10 6.06 11.87
N THR A 286 -4.79 5.04 12.38
CA THR A 286 -4.50 3.62 12.09
C THR A 286 -4.97 3.18 10.70
N HIS A 287 -5.87 3.95 10.07
CA HIS A 287 -6.45 3.67 8.75
C HIS A 287 -5.37 3.32 7.70
N GLY A 288 -4.27 4.07 7.67
CA GLY A 288 -3.22 3.84 6.68
C GLY A 288 -2.58 2.45 6.78
N ALA A 289 -2.37 1.95 8.00
CA ALA A 289 -1.81 0.63 8.24
C ALA A 289 -2.85 -0.48 7.97
N ALA A 290 -4.07 -0.33 8.51
CA ALA A 290 -5.19 -1.25 8.26
C ALA A 290 -5.42 -1.48 6.76
N ARG A 291 -5.47 -0.39 5.97
CA ARG A 291 -5.63 -0.46 4.51
C ARG A 291 -4.50 -1.24 3.84
N LYS A 292 -3.24 -1.04 4.27
CA LYS A 292 -2.09 -1.76 3.70
C LYS A 292 -2.17 -3.25 4.00
N ILE A 293 -2.52 -3.63 5.23
CA ILE A 293 -2.67 -5.03 5.64
C ILE A 293 -3.79 -5.70 4.84
N TYR A 294 -4.95 -5.06 4.76
CA TYR A 294 -6.08 -5.56 3.98
C TYR A 294 -5.71 -5.79 2.50
N GLN A 295 -5.05 -4.79 1.88
CA GLN A 295 -4.59 -4.89 0.49
C GLN A 295 -3.56 -6.00 0.24
N MET A 296 -2.82 -6.46 1.26
CA MET A 296 -1.87 -7.57 1.09
C MET A 296 -2.62 -8.88 0.82
N VAL A 297 -3.69 -9.14 1.58
CA VAL A 297 -4.44 -10.40 1.51
C VAL A 297 -5.50 -10.42 0.41
N THR A 298 -6.12 -9.28 0.09
CA THR A 298 -7.09 -9.21 -1.03
C THR A 298 -6.45 -9.27 -2.42
N LYS A 299 -5.13 -9.09 -2.53
CA LYS A 299 -4.39 -9.30 -3.79
C LYS A 299 -4.09 -10.76 -4.08
N LEU A 300 -4.17 -11.63 -3.06
CA LEU A 300 -3.86 -13.06 -3.18
C LEU A 300 -5.06 -13.90 -3.61
N GLU A 301 -6.30 -13.50 -3.26
CA GLU A 301 -7.53 -14.12 -3.74
C GLU A 301 -8.67 -13.09 -3.88
N ASN A 302 -9.62 -13.36 -4.79
CA ASN A 302 -10.95 -12.72 -4.87
C ASN A 302 -11.82 -13.13 -3.66
N SER A 303 -11.36 -12.89 -2.42
CA SER A 303 -12.01 -13.42 -1.22
C SER A 303 -13.25 -12.60 -0.83
N VAL A 304 -14.40 -13.26 -0.79
CA VAL A 304 -15.60 -12.79 -0.08
C VAL A 304 -15.45 -13.15 1.39
N CYS A 305 -15.61 -12.16 2.27
CA CYS A 305 -15.52 -12.31 3.73
C CYS A 305 -16.57 -13.31 4.24
N ASN A 306 -16.16 -14.28 5.06
CA ASN A 306 -17.03 -15.32 5.60
C ASN A 306 -17.51 -14.92 7.01
N GLN A 307 -18.81 -15.06 7.30
CA GLN A 307 -19.45 -14.59 8.54
C GLN A 307 -18.98 -15.28 9.85
N ALA A 308 -18.03 -16.22 9.78
CA ALA A 308 -17.62 -17.06 10.91
C ALA A 308 -16.65 -16.38 11.91
N PHE A 309 -15.88 -15.37 11.49
CA PHE A 309 -14.93 -14.65 12.36
C PHE A 309 -15.53 -13.45 13.10
N LYS A 310 -16.81 -13.13 12.85
CA LYS A 310 -17.51 -11.97 13.45
C LYS A 310 -17.57 -12.13 14.97
N LEU A 311 -16.81 -11.31 15.71
CA LEU A 311 -16.95 -11.19 17.16
C LEU A 311 -18.33 -10.60 17.47
N SER A 312 -19.10 -11.24 18.36
CA SER A 312 -20.47 -10.80 18.68
C SER A 312 -20.47 -9.52 19.51
N ASP A 313 -21.20 -8.54 18.99
CA ASP A 313 -21.75 -7.29 19.54
C ASP A 313 -21.18 -6.74 20.84
N SER A 314 -20.35 -5.70 20.71
CA SER A 314 -20.49 -4.53 21.59
C SER A 314 -20.03 -3.25 20.88
N VAL A 315 -20.96 -2.29 20.79
CA VAL A 315 -20.78 -0.83 20.54
C VAL A 315 -20.61 -0.36 19.08
N VAL A 316 -20.51 -1.24 18.08
CA VAL A 316 -20.27 -0.85 16.66
C VAL A 316 -21.55 -0.88 15.79
N GLU A 317 -22.73 -0.60 16.37
CA GLU A 317 -24.00 -0.67 15.62
C GLU A 317 -24.12 0.39 14.49
N ASN A 318 -23.27 1.42 14.47
CA ASN A 318 -23.25 2.43 13.40
C ASN A 318 -22.16 2.22 12.33
N GLN A 319 -21.30 1.18 12.41
CA GLN A 319 -20.24 0.94 11.40
C GLN A 319 -20.24 -0.48 10.82
N GLY A 320 -20.97 -1.44 11.40
CA GLY A 320 -21.23 -2.74 10.75
C GLY A 320 -22.06 -2.61 9.47
N PHE A 321 -22.91 -1.59 9.38
CA PHE A 321 -23.73 -1.30 8.20
C PHE A 321 -22.89 -0.99 6.95
N ASP A 322 -21.76 -0.30 7.12
CA ASP A 322 -20.89 0.12 6.01
C ASP A 322 -20.14 -1.06 5.37
N LEU A 323 -19.70 -2.04 6.18
CA LEU A 323 -19.02 -3.24 5.69
C LEU A 323 -20.01 -4.23 5.06
N ASP A 324 -21.18 -4.43 5.67
CA ASP A 324 -22.23 -5.28 5.10
C ASP A 324 -22.72 -4.69 3.76
N LEU A 325 -22.85 -3.37 3.67
CA LEU A 325 -23.11 -2.67 2.42
C LEU A 325 -21.96 -2.86 1.43
N TYR A 326 -20.71 -2.64 1.82
CA TYR A 326 -19.55 -2.82 0.93
C TYR A 326 -19.43 -4.25 0.38
N ASN A 327 -19.65 -5.26 1.23
CA ASN A 327 -19.67 -6.66 0.85
C ASN A 327 -20.82 -6.97 -0.13
N LYS A 328 -22.01 -6.42 0.12
CA LYS A 328 -23.13 -6.51 -0.82
C LYS A 328 -22.77 -5.87 -2.17
N LEU A 329 -22.19 -4.67 -2.16
CA LEU A 329 -21.75 -3.98 -3.37
C LEU A 329 -20.69 -4.75 -4.15
N ASN A 330 -19.83 -5.56 -3.49
CA ASN A 330 -18.85 -6.40 -4.19
C ASN A 330 -19.46 -7.51 -5.04
N THR A 331 -20.73 -7.87 -4.79
CA THR A 331 -21.44 -8.90 -5.57
C THR A 331 -22.23 -8.33 -6.75
N LEU A 332 -22.34 -7.00 -6.84
CA LEU A 332 -23.17 -6.31 -7.82
C LEU A 332 -22.36 -5.80 -9.01
N SER A 333 -23.00 -5.73 -10.17
CA SER A 333 -22.45 -5.07 -11.35
C SER A 333 -22.37 -3.56 -11.14
N ALA A 334 -21.55 -2.87 -11.94
CA ALA A 334 -21.43 -1.41 -11.88
C ALA A 334 -22.79 -0.73 -12.12
N LEU A 335 -23.59 -1.23 -13.06
CA LEU A 335 -24.93 -0.71 -13.33
C LEU A 335 -25.91 -0.98 -12.18
N GLU A 336 -25.82 -2.14 -11.53
CA GLU A 336 -26.68 -2.46 -10.38
C GLU A 336 -26.39 -1.55 -9.19
N ILE A 337 -25.11 -1.29 -8.90
CA ILE A 337 -24.69 -0.35 -7.86
C ILE A 337 -25.23 1.04 -8.16
N LEU A 338 -25.03 1.53 -9.39
CA LEU A 338 -25.49 2.84 -9.79
C LEU A 338 -27.03 2.97 -9.71
N ARG A 339 -27.76 1.94 -10.15
CA ARG A 339 -29.23 1.91 -10.02
C ARG A 339 -29.65 1.96 -8.56
N MET A 340 -28.94 1.26 -7.67
CA MET A 340 -29.19 1.31 -6.23
C MET A 340 -29.01 2.74 -5.71
N VAL A 341 -27.88 3.39 -6.03
CA VAL A 341 -27.60 4.79 -5.65
C VAL A 341 -28.69 5.74 -6.16
N ALA A 342 -29.12 5.58 -7.41
CA ALA A 342 -30.11 6.46 -8.04
C ALA A 342 -31.56 6.24 -7.56
N SER A 343 -31.88 5.06 -7.01
CA SER A 343 -33.28 4.67 -6.71
C SER A 343 -33.61 4.55 -5.22
N THR A 344 -32.61 4.51 -4.35
CA THR A 344 -32.82 4.31 -2.91
C THR A 344 -32.44 5.55 -2.10
N THR A 345 -33.22 5.83 -1.05
CA THR A 345 -32.86 6.80 -0.02
C THR A 345 -31.79 6.18 0.88
N MET A 346 -30.54 6.19 0.41
CA MET A 346 -29.36 5.85 1.20
C MET A 346 -28.98 7.04 2.06
N ASP A 347 -28.47 6.80 3.27
CA ASP A 347 -27.79 7.85 4.01
C ASP A 347 -26.50 8.27 3.28
N ASP A 348 -26.02 9.48 3.59
CA ASP A 348 -24.89 10.11 2.91
C ASP A 348 -23.62 9.24 2.91
N LYS A 349 -23.37 8.52 4.01
CA LYS A 349 -22.18 7.69 4.19
C LYS A 349 -22.26 6.43 3.32
N SER A 350 -23.40 5.74 3.38
CA SER A 350 -23.69 4.57 2.53
C SER A 350 -23.61 4.91 1.04
N ARG A 351 -24.12 6.10 0.68
CA ARG A 351 -24.08 6.61 -0.70
C ARG A 351 -22.64 6.88 -1.15
N GLU A 352 -21.83 7.52 -0.31
CA GLU A 352 -20.40 7.77 -0.61
C GLU A 352 -19.65 6.44 -0.85
N ILE A 353 -19.90 5.43 -0.01
CA ILE A 353 -19.30 4.08 -0.15
C ILE A 353 -19.71 3.42 -1.47
N ALA A 354 -21.00 3.48 -1.82
CA ALA A 354 -21.52 2.90 -3.06
C ALA A 354 -20.93 3.56 -4.30
N VAL A 355 -20.89 4.90 -4.35
CA VAL A 355 -20.27 5.64 -5.46
C VAL A 355 -18.76 5.40 -5.51
N GLY A 356 -18.09 5.30 -4.34
CA GLY A 356 -16.68 4.96 -4.26
C GLY A 356 -16.35 3.58 -4.83
N ARG A 357 -17.19 2.58 -4.56
CA ARG A 357 -17.05 1.24 -5.15
C ARG A 357 -17.32 1.26 -6.66
N LEU A 358 -18.34 1.97 -7.11
CA LEU A 358 -18.63 2.15 -8.54
C LEU A 358 -17.44 2.77 -9.28
N HIS A 359 -16.87 3.84 -8.74
CA HIS A 359 -15.66 4.47 -9.27
C HIS A 359 -14.49 3.49 -9.39
N TYR A 360 -14.29 2.62 -8.39
CA TYR A 360 -13.23 1.61 -8.43
C TYR A 360 -13.43 0.61 -9.59
N LEU A 361 -14.65 0.10 -9.77
CA LEU A 361 -14.96 -0.83 -10.86
C LEU A 361 -14.71 -0.21 -12.25
N LEU A 362 -15.10 1.05 -12.42
CA LEU A 362 -14.88 1.80 -13.65
C LEU A 362 -13.40 2.12 -13.89
N CYS A 363 -12.63 2.37 -12.83
CA CYS A 363 -11.19 2.57 -12.93
C CYS A 363 -10.46 1.29 -13.38
N ASP A 364 -10.83 0.13 -12.85
CA ASP A 364 -10.32 -1.17 -13.31
C ASP A 364 -10.69 -1.41 -14.79
N HIS A 365 -11.86 -0.95 -15.22
CA HIS A 365 -12.25 -1.00 -16.63
C HIS A 365 -11.38 -0.11 -17.52
N THR A 366 -11.27 1.18 -17.22
CA THR A 366 -10.41 2.11 -17.97
C THR A 366 -8.93 1.67 -17.99
N SER A 367 -8.47 0.97 -16.95
CA SER A 367 -7.12 0.43 -16.86
C SER A 367 -6.94 -0.94 -17.54
N ASN A 368 -7.95 -1.44 -18.27
CA ASN A 368 -7.99 -2.75 -18.91
C ASN A 368 -7.77 -3.96 -17.96
N ARG A 369 -8.06 -3.80 -16.67
CA ARG A 369 -7.97 -4.87 -15.66
C ARG A 369 -9.24 -5.70 -15.56
N ALA A 370 -10.38 -5.06 -15.82
CA ALA A 370 -11.69 -5.70 -15.89
C ALA A 370 -12.43 -5.20 -17.13
N LYS A 371 -13.41 -5.96 -17.63
CA LYS A 371 -14.22 -5.52 -18.76
C LYS A 371 -15.66 -5.33 -18.31
N ILE A 372 -16.18 -4.12 -18.46
CA ILE A 372 -17.60 -3.81 -18.34
C ILE A 372 -18.16 -3.79 -19.76
N ASP A 373 -19.36 -4.33 -19.94
CA ASP A 373 -19.98 -4.37 -21.26
C ASP A 373 -20.41 -2.97 -21.71
N VAL A 374 -20.25 -2.68 -23.00
CA VAL A 374 -20.62 -1.38 -23.59
C VAL A 374 -22.12 -1.10 -23.42
N SER A 375 -22.97 -2.11 -23.52
CA SER A 375 -24.41 -1.95 -23.31
C SER A 375 -24.73 -1.62 -21.86
N GLU A 376 -23.90 -2.08 -20.90
CA GLU A 376 -24.00 -1.72 -19.49
C GLU A 376 -23.64 -0.24 -19.30
N MET A 377 -22.55 0.24 -19.90
CA MET A 377 -22.14 1.65 -19.87
C MET A 377 -23.21 2.59 -20.44
N ARG A 378 -23.82 2.24 -21.58
CA ARG A 378 -24.93 3.02 -22.14
C ARG A 378 -26.13 3.09 -21.20
N GLN A 379 -26.41 2.02 -20.47
CA GLN A 379 -27.50 1.97 -19.49
C GLN A 379 -27.22 2.81 -18.23
N MET A 380 -25.95 3.14 -17.94
CA MET A 380 -25.58 3.98 -16.79
C MET A 380 -25.93 5.45 -16.97
N LYS A 381 -26.07 5.94 -18.21
CA LYS A 381 -26.34 7.35 -18.50
C LYS A 381 -27.50 7.93 -17.70
N LYS A 382 -28.69 7.31 -17.81
CA LYS A 382 -29.92 7.81 -17.19
C LYS A 382 -29.86 7.81 -15.65
N PRO A 383 -29.43 6.71 -14.98
CA PRO A 383 -29.20 6.74 -13.54
C PRO A 383 -28.16 7.78 -13.10
N LEU A 384 -27.07 7.98 -13.86
CA LEU A 384 -26.08 9.01 -13.55
C LEU A 384 -26.65 10.42 -13.62
N MET A 385 -27.43 10.73 -14.67
CA MET A 385 -28.10 12.02 -14.78
C MET A 385 -29.06 12.26 -13.61
N SER A 386 -29.75 11.21 -13.15
CA SER A 386 -30.61 11.30 -11.96
C SER A 386 -29.81 11.65 -10.70
N CYS A 387 -28.62 11.07 -10.51
CA CYS A 387 -27.77 11.39 -9.36
C CYS A 387 -27.19 12.82 -9.43
N LEU A 388 -26.84 13.31 -10.62
CA LEU A 388 -26.28 14.65 -10.82
C LEU A 388 -27.32 15.77 -10.59
N THR A 389 -28.58 15.50 -10.91
CA THR A 389 -29.70 16.44 -10.73
C THR A 389 -30.34 16.36 -9.33
N GLU A 390 -29.86 15.47 -8.46
CA GLU A 390 -30.37 15.33 -7.10
C GLU A 390 -29.95 16.54 -6.22
N VAL A 391 -30.96 17.16 -5.60
CA VAL A 391 -30.76 18.27 -4.67
C VAL A 391 -30.25 17.74 -3.33
N GLY A 392 -29.23 18.39 -2.76
CA GLY A 392 -28.74 18.05 -1.42
C GLY A 392 -27.68 16.94 -1.35
N VAL A 393 -27.14 16.47 -2.49
CA VAL A 393 -26.02 15.53 -2.50
C VAL A 393 -24.77 16.12 -1.79
N PRO A 394 -24.16 15.41 -0.81
CA PRO A 394 -22.95 15.87 -0.14
C PRO A 394 -21.77 16.07 -1.09
N GLU A 395 -20.92 17.06 -0.81
CA GLU A 395 -19.79 17.45 -1.68
C GLU A 395 -18.84 16.29 -1.99
N ASN A 396 -18.49 15.44 -1.00
CA ASN A 396 -17.61 14.29 -1.21
C ASN A 396 -18.23 13.26 -2.17
N THR A 397 -19.52 12.98 -2.01
CA THR A 397 -20.27 12.08 -2.89
C THR A 397 -20.34 12.65 -4.30
N PHE A 398 -20.62 13.96 -4.42
CA PHE A 398 -20.66 14.64 -5.72
C PHE A 398 -19.29 14.62 -6.42
N LYS A 399 -18.19 14.80 -5.67
CA LYS A 399 -16.83 14.67 -6.21
C LYS A 399 -16.53 13.27 -6.74
N LEU A 400 -16.99 12.23 -6.04
CA LEU A 400 -16.88 10.86 -6.54
C LEU A 400 -17.75 10.62 -7.77
N LEU A 401 -18.97 11.17 -7.81
CA LEU A 401 -19.84 11.11 -9.00
C LEU A 401 -19.17 11.74 -10.22
N GLY A 402 -18.49 12.88 -10.09
CA GLY A 402 -17.75 13.48 -11.20
C GLY A 402 -16.66 12.57 -11.79
N LYS A 403 -15.97 11.80 -10.94
CA LYS A 403 -15.00 10.79 -11.41
C LYS A 403 -15.69 9.60 -12.10
N VAL A 404 -16.84 9.17 -11.58
CA VAL A 404 -17.66 8.14 -12.24
C VAL A 404 -18.11 8.61 -13.63
N VAL A 405 -18.59 9.85 -13.73
CA VAL A 405 -18.97 10.50 -14.99
C VAL A 405 -17.81 10.51 -15.97
N PHE A 406 -16.59 10.88 -15.54
CA PHE A 406 -15.40 10.83 -16.39
C PHE A 406 -15.19 9.45 -17.02
N HIS A 407 -15.21 8.37 -16.23
CA HIS A 407 -14.96 7.03 -16.76
C HIS A 407 -16.03 6.57 -17.75
N VAL A 408 -17.31 6.86 -17.45
CA VAL A 408 -18.42 6.49 -18.35
C VAL A 408 -18.38 7.35 -19.62
N ALA A 409 -18.06 8.64 -19.50
CA ALA A 409 -17.92 9.54 -20.63
C ALA A 409 -16.73 9.14 -21.51
N LEU A 410 -15.60 8.78 -20.92
CA LEU A 410 -14.41 8.31 -21.65
C LEU A 410 -14.74 7.08 -22.50
N GLU A 411 -15.41 6.09 -21.92
CA GLU A 411 -15.82 4.89 -22.66
C GLU A 411 -16.78 5.23 -23.81
N LEU A 412 -17.79 6.05 -23.55
CA LEU A 412 -18.83 6.37 -24.54
C LEU A 412 -18.35 7.30 -25.66
N LEU A 413 -17.64 8.37 -25.31
CA LEU A 413 -17.22 9.42 -26.24
C LEU A 413 -16.03 8.99 -27.07
N CYS A 414 -15.02 8.36 -26.46
CA CYS A 414 -13.77 8.04 -27.15
C CYS A 414 -13.78 6.66 -27.83
N TYR A 415 -14.55 5.68 -27.33
CA TYR A 415 -14.55 4.32 -27.89
C TYR A 415 -15.85 3.92 -28.58
N GLN A 416 -16.97 4.57 -28.27
CA GLN A 416 -18.30 4.20 -28.79
C GLN A 416 -18.96 5.26 -29.66
N GLU A 417 -18.29 6.41 -29.87
CA GLU A 417 -18.77 7.58 -30.63
C GLU A 417 -20.14 8.10 -30.16
N ASP A 418 -20.50 7.84 -28.91
CA ASP A 418 -21.78 8.24 -28.33
C ASP A 418 -21.61 9.56 -27.56
N ARG A 419 -22.12 10.65 -28.16
CA ARG A 419 -21.94 12.04 -27.74
C ARG A 419 -22.52 12.41 -26.37
N TRP A 420 -23.40 11.58 -25.81
CA TRP A 420 -24.06 11.80 -24.50
C TRP A 420 -24.60 13.22 -24.29
N PHE A 421 -25.48 13.68 -25.19
CA PHE A 421 -26.06 15.03 -25.16
C PHE A 421 -26.64 15.45 -23.80
N ASP A 422 -27.35 14.56 -23.11
CA ASP A 422 -27.96 14.86 -21.80
C ASP A 422 -26.96 15.42 -20.77
N LEU A 423 -25.69 14.97 -20.81
CA LEU A 423 -24.65 15.45 -19.89
C LEU A 423 -24.24 16.90 -20.21
N TRP A 424 -24.07 17.20 -21.50
CA TRP A 424 -23.71 18.54 -21.96
C TRP A 424 -24.88 19.52 -21.79
N ASP A 425 -26.11 19.06 -22.03
CA ASP A 425 -27.33 19.83 -21.78
C ASP A 425 -27.48 20.16 -20.29
N TYR A 426 -27.16 19.22 -19.39
CA TYR A 426 -27.13 19.48 -17.95
C TYR A 426 -26.11 20.56 -17.57
N ILE A 427 -24.88 20.47 -18.09
CA ILE A 427 -23.85 21.49 -17.85
C ILE A 427 -24.33 22.85 -18.37
N ALA A 428 -24.92 22.89 -19.57
CA ALA A 428 -25.40 24.11 -20.20
C ALA A 428 -26.59 24.75 -19.46
N ALA A 429 -27.51 23.94 -18.95
CA ALA A 429 -28.74 24.42 -18.33
C ALA A 429 -28.55 24.86 -16.87
N GLU A 430 -27.70 24.14 -16.12
CA GLU A 430 -27.57 24.33 -14.67
C GLU A 430 -26.36 25.22 -14.28
N CYS A 431 -25.57 25.72 -15.24
CA CYS A 431 -24.34 26.45 -14.91
C CYS A 431 -24.56 27.79 -14.20
N GLU A 432 -25.73 28.42 -14.39
CA GLU A 432 -26.07 29.68 -13.74
C GLU A 432 -26.50 29.47 -12.27
N SER A 433 -27.37 28.48 -12.03
CA SER A 433 -27.91 28.12 -10.72
C SER A 433 -26.90 27.33 -9.87
N GLU A 434 -26.18 26.40 -10.48
CA GLU A 434 -25.35 25.38 -9.84
C GLU A 434 -23.92 25.38 -10.42
N PHE A 435 -23.33 26.58 -10.53
CA PHE A 435 -22.00 26.79 -11.15
C PHE A 435 -20.94 25.85 -10.59
N GLU A 436 -20.83 25.70 -9.27
CA GLU A 436 -19.75 24.90 -8.68
C GLU A 436 -19.83 23.42 -9.08
N ARG A 437 -21.05 22.87 -9.10
CA ARG A 437 -21.32 21.50 -9.49
C ARG A 437 -21.03 21.28 -10.98
N THR A 438 -21.61 22.12 -11.83
CA THR A 438 -21.45 22.05 -13.28
C THR A 438 -20.01 22.29 -13.73
N ALA A 439 -19.33 23.30 -13.16
CA ALA A 439 -17.91 23.56 -13.38
C ALA A 439 -17.05 22.38 -12.95
N TYR A 440 -17.34 21.77 -11.79
CA TYR A 440 -16.61 20.59 -11.33
C TYR A 440 -16.78 19.39 -12.28
N ILE A 441 -18.01 19.10 -12.72
CA ILE A 441 -18.25 18.03 -13.70
C ILE A 441 -17.51 18.32 -15.00
N PHE A 442 -17.60 19.55 -15.51
CA PHE A 442 -16.88 19.99 -16.71
C PHE A 442 -15.36 19.78 -16.59
N GLN A 443 -14.76 20.16 -15.46
CA GLN A 443 -13.33 19.93 -15.19
C GLN A 443 -12.96 18.44 -15.07
N CYS A 444 -13.89 17.58 -14.64
CA CYS A 444 -13.65 16.13 -14.61
C CYS A 444 -13.56 15.53 -16.01
N LEU A 445 -14.17 16.17 -17.02
CA LEU A 445 -14.21 15.68 -18.39
C LEU A 445 -12.89 15.91 -19.14
N THR A 446 -11.79 15.39 -18.61
CA THR A 446 -10.44 15.62 -19.14
C THR A 446 -10.08 14.79 -20.38
N MET A 447 -11.03 14.13 -21.02
CA MET A 447 -10.78 13.34 -22.22
C MET A 447 -10.87 14.20 -23.48
N MET A 448 -10.19 13.81 -24.56
CA MET A 448 -10.36 14.49 -25.84
C MET A 448 -11.71 14.16 -26.45
N VAL A 449 -12.41 15.23 -26.83
CA VAL A 449 -13.65 15.17 -27.59
C VAL A 449 -13.31 15.47 -29.04
N ASN A 450 -13.32 14.44 -29.90
CA ASN A 450 -12.91 14.54 -31.30
C ASN A 450 -13.79 15.51 -32.12
N ASP A 451 -15.07 15.61 -31.78
CA ASP A 451 -16.01 16.55 -32.41
C ASP A 451 -16.42 17.58 -31.34
N LYS A 452 -15.70 18.71 -31.31
CA LYS A 452 -15.91 19.77 -30.30
C LYS A 452 -17.25 20.50 -30.49
N GLU A 453 -17.94 20.36 -31.63
CA GLU A 453 -19.14 21.14 -31.96
C GLU A 453 -20.29 20.97 -30.96
N TYR A 454 -20.46 19.76 -30.40
CA TYR A 454 -21.54 19.52 -29.43
C TYR A 454 -21.18 19.95 -27.99
N VAL A 455 -19.91 20.25 -27.72
CA VAL A 455 -19.44 20.75 -26.42
C VAL A 455 -19.55 22.27 -26.34
N ILE A 456 -19.41 22.96 -27.48
CA ILE A 456 -19.45 24.43 -27.59
C ILE A 456 -20.69 25.05 -26.91
N PRO A 457 -21.92 24.53 -27.07
CA PRO A 457 -23.09 25.10 -26.37
C PRO A 457 -22.95 25.08 -24.85
N ALA A 458 -22.40 23.99 -24.28
CA ALA A 458 -22.18 23.90 -22.84
C ALA A 458 -21.08 24.86 -22.38
N VAL A 459 -19.99 24.97 -23.13
CA VAL A 459 -18.90 25.90 -22.85
C VAL A 459 -19.42 27.35 -22.89
N ASN A 460 -20.14 27.72 -23.95
CA ASN A 460 -20.66 29.09 -24.13
C ASN A 460 -21.62 29.51 -23.01
N ASN A 461 -22.38 28.59 -22.43
CA ASN A 461 -23.24 28.88 -21.28
C ASN A 461 -22.46 28.95 -19.96
N LEU A 462 -21.35 28.22 -19.81
CA LEU A 462 -20.43 28.34 -18.66
C LEU A 462 -19.63 29.66 -18.67
N LEU A 463 -19.27 30.17 -19.85
CA LEU A 463 -18.39 31.33 -20.00
C LEU A 463 -18.84 32.58 -19.22
N PRO A 464 -20.12 33.02 -19.25
CA PRO A 464 -20.57 34.16 -18.45
C PRO A 464 -20.22 34.05 -16.97
N GLU A 465 -20.43 32.86 -16.39
CA GLU A 465 -20.21 32.60 -14.97
C GLU A 465 -18.73 32.43 -14.62
N ILE A 466 -17.93 31.88 -15.55
CA ILE A 466 -16.46 31.87 -15.46
C ILE A 466 -15.93 33.31 -15.47
N ARG A 467 -16.33 34.11 -16.47
CA ARG A 467 -15.94 35.52 -16.61
C ARG A 467 -16.30 36.32 -15.36
N ARG A 468 -17.53 36.17 -14.86
CA ARG A 468 -18.01 36.87 -13.67
C ARG A 468 -17.15 36.58 -12.44
N ARG A 469 -16.70 35.34 -12.25
CA ARG A 469 -15.89 34.93 -11.09
C ARG A 469 -14.41 35.25 -11.23
N LEU A 470 -13.87 35.28 -12.45
CA LEU A 470 -12.50 35.76 -12.69
C LEU A 470 -12.40 37.28 -12.46
N ILE A 471 -13.39 38.04 -12.91
CA ILE A 471 -13.44 39.51 -12.74
C ILE A 471 -13.71 39.89 -11.28
N ASN A 472 -14.66 39.24 -10.63
CA ASN A 472 -14.97 39.52 -9.22
C ASN A 472 -14.09 38.67 -8.30
N SER A 473 -12.77 38.82 -8.45
CA SER A 473 -11.78 38.10 -7.66
C SER A 473 -11.98 38.39 -6.15
N PRO A 474 -11.88 37.37 -5.27
CA PRO A 474 -12.16 37.53 -3.84
C PRO A 474 -11.36 38.66 -3.19
N GLY A 475 -11.98 39.36 -2.23
CA GLY A 475 -11.34 40.44 -1.47
C GLY A 475 -10.67 39.99 -0.17
N GLU A 476 -11.04 38.82 0.37
CA GLU A 476 -10.53 38.29 1.64
C GLU A 476 -10.35 36.76 1.58
N LEU A 477 -9.36 36.22 2.30
CA LEU A 477 -9.05 34.78 2.36
C LEU A 477 -10.03 33.95 3.22
N LEU A 478 -10.93 34.59 3.97
CA LEU A 478 -11.75 33.97 5.02
C LEU A 478 -13.09 33.38 4.54
N VAL A 479 -13.48 33.63 3.28
CA VAL A 479 -14.66 33.04 2.65
C VAL A 479 -14.22 31.84 1.81
N ASP A 480 -15.07 30.81 1.67
CA ASP A 480 -14.79 29.67 0.79
C ASP A 480 -14.57 30.17 -0.65
N ASN A 481 -13.30 30.33 -1.02
CA ASN A 481 -12.87 30.87 -2.31
C ASN A 481 -12.81 29.78 -3.40
N SER A 482 -13.56 28.68 -3.21
CA SER A 482 -13.71 27.58 -4.18
C SER A 482 -14.18 28.09 -5.55
N GLY A 483 -15.07 29.09 -5.57
CA GLY A 483 -15.64 29.64 -6.81
C GLY A 483 -14.62 30.23 -7.79
N TRP A 484 -13.61 30.97 -7.31
CA TRP A 484 -12.56 31.51 -8.20
C TRP A 484 -11.66 30.39 -8.72
N VAL A 485 -11.27 29.44 -7.87
CA VAL A 485 -10.44 28.28 -8.28
C VAL A 485 -11.17 27.47 -9.36
N LEU A 486 -12.45 27.21 -9.16
CA LEU A 486 -13.28 26.51 -10.15
C LEU A 486 -13.40 27.32 -11.45
N ALA A 487 -13.59 28.64 -11.38
CA ALA A 487 -13.63 29.47 -12.57
C ALA A 487 -12.29 29.50 -13.31
N PHE A 488 -11.16 29.57 -12.61
CA PHE A 488 -9.82 29.55 -13.20
C PHE A 488 -9.53 28.24 -13.94
N VAL A 489 -9.81 27.09 -13.31
CA VAL A 489 -9.58 25.78 -13.94
C VAL A 489 -10.60 25.50 -15.04
N SER A 490 -11.87 25.89 -14.88
CA SER A 490 -12.86 25.78 -15.95
C SER A 490 -12.55 26.71 -17.12
N GLY A 491 -11.99 27.90 -16.87
CA GLY A 491 -11.53 28.81 -17.92
C GLY A 491 -10.45 28.18 -18.78
N PHE A 492 -9.49 27.50 -18.14
CA PHE A 492 -8.48 26.71 -18.86
C PHE A 492 -9.12 25.62 -19.74
N CYS A 493 -10.00 24.79 -19.18
CA CYS A 493 -10.68 23.74 -19.94
C CYS A 493 -11.51 24.33 -21.11
N ALA A 494 -12.20 25.44 -20.87
CA ALA A 494 -12.98 26.14 -21.89
C ALA A 494 -12.10 26.65 -23.03
N ALA A 495 -10.96 27.28 -22.70
CA ALA A 495 -10.01 27.76 -23.70
C ALA A 495 -9.51 26.62 -24.61
N ILE A 496 -9.16 25.45 -24.04
CA ILE A 496 -8.74 24.28 -24.82
C ILE A 496 -9.85 23.79 -25.77
N HIS A 497 -11.10 23.77 -25.30
CA HIS A 497 -12.24 23.37 -26.15
C HIS A 497 -12.60 24.40 -27.21
N LEU A 498 -12.37 25.69 -26.97
CA LEU A 498 -12.70 26.77 -27.91
C LEU A 498 -11.57 27.10 -28.88
N PHE A 499 -10.32 26.79 -28.55
CA PHE A 499 -9.16 27.27 -29.29
C PHE A 499 -9.21 27.02 -30.82
N GLU A 500 -9.80 25.92 -31.27
CA GLU A 500 -9.93 25.64 -32.71
C GLU A 500 -11.22 26.17 -33.34
N SER A 501 -12.23 26.49 -32.54
CA SER A 501 -13.58 26.86 -33.00
C SER A 501 -13.90 28.35 -32.84
N ASP A 502 -13.33 29.01 -31.84
CA ASP A 502 -13.54 30.40 -31.46
C ASP A 502 -12.29 30.94 -30.72
N ILE A 503 -11.24 31.22 -31.51
CA ILE A 503 -9.94 31.69 -31.02
C ILE A 503 -10.09 32.98 -30.22
N ASP A 504 -10.88 33.94 -30.71
CA ASP A 504 -11.06 35.24 -30.07
C ASP A 504 -11.63 35.08 -28.65
N THR A 505 -12.60 34.18 -28.48
CA THR A 505 -13.17 33.90 -27.16
C THR A 505 -12.21 33.12 -26.26
N ALA A 506 -11.41 32.20 -26.82
CA ALA A 506 -10.38 31.49 -26.08
C ALA A 506 -9.31 32.45 -25.53
N ASP A 507 -8.79 33.34 -26.38
CA ASP A 507 -7.79 34.35 -26.02
C ASP A 507 -8.35 35.32 -24.96
N GLU A 508 -9.61 35.79 -25.12
CA GLU A 508 -10.27 36.65 -24.13
C GLU A 508 -10.34 36.00 -22.74
N ILE A 509 -10.55 34.69 -22.67
CA ILE A 509 -10.60 33.95 -21.40
C ILE A 509 -9.21 33.78 -20.80
N LEU A 510 -8.20 33.49 -21.60
CA LEU A 510 -6.81 33.38 -21.13
C LEU A 510 -6.32 34.73 -20.57
N ASP A 511 -6.58 35.83 -21.26
CA ASP A 511 -6.29 37.19 -20.79
C ASP A 511 -6.94 37.46 -19.43
N LYS A 512 -8.23 37.13 -19.28
CA LYS A 512 -8.96 37.29 -18.00
C LYS A 512 -8.39 36.42 -16.89
N MET A 513 -7.92 35.21 -17.21
CA MET A 513 -7.27 34.35 -16.23
C MET A 513 -5.97 34.99 -15.74
N VAL A 514 -5.12 35.48 -16.64
CA VAL A 514 -3.86 36.15 -16.30
C VAL A 514 -4.09 37.42 -15.51
N ASP A 515 -5.04 38.25 -15.93
CA ASP A 515 -5.41 39.49 -15.25
C ASP A 515 -5.93 39.22 -13.83
N SER A 516 -6.78 38.20 -13.66
CA SER A 516 -7.31 37.83 -12.34
C SER A 516 -6.20 37.35 -11.39
N VAL A 517 -5.20 36.61 -11.89
CA VAL A 517 -4.04 36.20 -11.08
C VAL A 517 -3.20 37.42 -10.70
N ARG A 518 -2.99 38.36 -11.62
CA ARG A 518 -2.26 39.60 -11.35
C ARG A 518 -2.91 40.39 -10.22
N GLU A 519 -4.23 40.56 -10.28
CA GLU A 519 -5.03 41.23 -9.24
C GLU A 519 -4.91 40.53 -7.87
N LEU A 520 -4.98 39.19 -7.84
CA LEU A 520 -4.86 38.43 -6.60
C LEU A 520 -3.44 38.46 -6.00
N VAL A 521 -2.41 38.51 -6.84
CA VAL A 521 -1.01 38.66 -6.41
C VAL A 521 -0.79 40.04 -5.80
N GLU A 522 -1.31 41.10 -6.43
CA GLU A 522 -1.24 42.47 -5.89
C GLU A 522 -1.96 42.61 -4.53
N ARG A 523 -2.95 41.76 -4.26
CA ARG A 523 -3.67 41.67 -2.98
C ARG A 523 -3.04 40.72 -1.96
N ASP A 524 -1.84 40.20 -2.21
CA ASP A 524 -1.17 39.21 -1.35
C ASP A 524 -1.98 37.90 -1.13
N MET A 525 -2.94 37.59 -2.01
CA MET A 525 -3.78 36.39 -1.94
C MET A 525 -3.16 35.18 -2.67
N GLU A 526 -1.90 35.28 -3.06
CA GLU A 526 -1.18 34.20 -3.73
C GLU A 526 -1.08 32.94 -2.86
N VAL A 527 -0.72 33.14 -1.58
CA VAL A 527 -0.51 32.05 -0.61
C VAL A 527 -1.86 31.55 -0.11
N GLY A 528 -2.42 30.59 -0.86
CA GLY A 528 -3.65 29.89 -0.50
C GLY A 528 -4.60 29.77 -1.69
N LEU A 529 -4.83 30.87 -2.42
CA LEU A 529 -5.80 30.91 -3.51
C LEU A 529 -5.16 30.63 -4.88
N VAL A 530 -4.29 31.52 -5.37
CA VAL A 530 -3.61 31.36 -6.67
C VAL A 530 -2.83 30.04 -6.72
N ARG A 531 -2.10 29.73 -5.64
CA ARG A 531 -1.34 28.48 -5.56
C ARG A 531 -2.22 27.22 -5.61
N ARG A 532 -3.45 27.29 -5.10
CA ARG A 532 -4.42 26.19 -5.20
C ARG A 532 -4.91 26.05 -6.64
N GLY A 533 -5.28 27.16 -7.28
CA GLY A 533 -5.62 27.19 -8.71
C GLY A 533 -4.52 26.59 -9.60
N PHE A 534 -3.26 26.96 -9.38
CA PHE A 534 -2.13 26.38 -10.12
C PHE A 534 -1.93 24.88 -9.87
N ARG A 535 -2.18 24.38 -8.65
CA ARG A 535 -2.10 22.94 -8.35
C ARG A 535 -3.22 22.15 -9.00
N ASP A 536 -4.42 22.72 -9.06
CA ASP A 536 -5.56 22.09 -9.71
C ASP A 536 -5.36 22.08 -11.24
N LEU A 537 -4.84 23.18 -11.80
CA LEU A 537 -4.37 23.25 -13.19
C LEU A 537 -3.28 22.21 -13.49
N GLU A 538 -2.27 22.08 -12.61
CA GLU A 538 -1.22 21.05 -12.72
C GLU A 538 -1.83 19.64 -12.80
N SER A 539 -2.88 19.37 -12.02
CA SER A 539 -3.57 18.08 -12.06
C SER A 539 -4.34 17.85 -13.36
N ILE A 540 -4.93 18.88 -13.97
CA ILE A 540 -5.67 18.76 -15.23
C ILE A 540 -4.69 18.56 -16.39
N VAL A 541 -3.65 19.39 -16.49
CA VAL A 541 -2.63 19.28 -17.54
C VAL A 541 -1.97 17.90 -17.51
N LYS A 542 -1.68 17.35 -16.33
CA LYS A 542 -1.11 15.99 -16.22
C LYS A 542 -1.99 14.89 -16.80
N LYS A 543 -3.31 15.07 -16.77
CA LYS A 543 -4.28 14.10 -17.33
C LYS A 543 -4.49 14.27 -18.83
N GLN A 544 -4.26 15.48 -19.36
CA GLN A 544 -4.56 15.85 -20.74
C GLN A 544 -3.32 15.93 -21.65
N VAL A 545 -2.10 16.02 -21.10
CA VAL A 545 -0.91 16.30 -21.91
C VAL A 545 -0.67 15.30 -23.04
N GLU A 546 -0.97 14.02 -22.82
CA GLU A 546 -0.75 12.96 -23.82
C GLU A 546 -1.71 13.10 -25.01
N SER A 547 -2.77 13.89 -24.85
CA SER A 547 -3.82 14.05 -25.84
C SER A 547 -3.79 15.41 -26.55
N TYR A 548 -2.94 16.35 -26.14
CA TYR A 548 -2.84 17.66 -26.80
C TYR A 548 -2.24 17.56 -28.21
N ASN A 549 -2.83 18.30 -29.14
CA ASN A 549 -2.20 18.55 -30.43
C ASN A 549 -1.11 19.65 -30.32
N ALA A 550 -0.40 19.91 -31.42
CA ALA A 550 0.71 20.87 -31.42
C ALA A 550 0.27 22.30 -31.06
N ASP A 551 -0.93 22.70 -31.46
CA ASP A 551 -1.43 24.04 -31.24
C ASP A 551 -1.97 24.21 -29.81
N GLU A 552 -2.68 23.20 -29.28
CA GLU A 552 -3.09 23.14 -27.87
C GLU A 552 -1.86 23.13 -26.95
N TYR A 553 -0.81 22.38 -27.30
CA TYR A 553 0.44 22.39 -26.55
C TYR A 553 1.07 23.79 -26.49
N LYS A 554 1.09 24.49 -27.62
CA LYS A 554 1.58 25.86 -27.71
C LYS A 554 0.75 26.81 -26.86
N LEU A 555 -0.59 26.73 -26.95
CA LEU A 555 -1.52 27.51 -26.14
C LEU A 555 -1.22 27.38 -24.63
N VAL A 556 -1.04 26.15 -24.15
CA VAL A 556 -0.74 25.90 -22.73
C VAL A 556 0.61 26.49 -22.35
N LYS A 557 1.64 26.38 -23.21
CA LYS A 557 2.95 26.98 -22.96
C LYS A 557 2.89 28.50 -22.87
N ASP A 558 2.17 29.13 -23.79
CA ASP A 558 2.01 30.58 -23.84
C ASP A 558 1.31 31.08 -22.56
N LEU A 559 0.22 30.43 -22.13
CA LEU A 559 -0.44 30.73 -20.86
C LEU A 559 0.50 30.56 -19.65
N LEU A 560 1.26 29.48 -19.57
CA LEU A 560 2.19 29.24 -18.45
C LEU A 560 3.28 30.31 -18.39
N TRP A 561 3.75 30.78 -19.55
CA TRP A 561 4.72 31.86 -19.63
C TRP A 561 4.15 33.17 -19.09
N GLU A 562 2.96 33.57 -19.56
CA GLU A 562 2.29 34.79 -19.11
C GLU A 562 2.03 34.79 -17.60
N LEU A 563 1.58 33.66 -17.06
CA LEU A 563 1.39 33.48 -15.61
C LEU A 563 2.71 33.57 -14.84
N TYR A 564 3.82 33.07 -15.41
CA TYR A 564 5.13 33.09 -14.77
C TYR A 564 5.75 34.49 -14.72
N GLU A 565 5.46 35.33 -15.71
CA GLU A 565 5.94 36.72 -15.81
C GLU A 565 5.21 37.72 -14.90
N ILE A 566 4.12 37.31 -14.24
CA ILE A 566 3.39 38.16 -13.30
C ILE A 566 4.34 38.68 -12.20
N LYS A 567 4.46 40.01 -12.11
CA LYS A 567 5.27 40.68 -11.10
C LYS A 567 4.68 40.44 -9.71
N GLY A 568 5.56 40.21 -8.73
CA GLY A 568 5.16 39.93 -7.34
C GLY A 568 4.86 38.46 -7.04
N LEU A 569 4.80 37.59 -8.05
CA LEU A 569 4.58 36.15 -7.86
C LEU A 569 5.78 35.51 -7.14
N ARG A 570 5.54 34.90 -5.98
CA ARG A 570 6.57 34.25 -5.16
C ARG A 570 7.07 32.96 -5.80
N MET A 571 8.29 32.56 -5.40
CA MET A 571 8.99 31.41 -5.97
C MET A 571 8.21 30.11 -5.82
N GLU A 572 7.44 29.91 -4.75
CA GLU A 572 6.70 28.66 -4.56
C GLU A 572 5.57 28.48 -5.56
N SER A 573 4.93 29.56 -6.01
CA SER A 573 3.90 29.49 -7.06
C SER A 573 4.53 29.37 -8.44
N LYS A 574 5.66 30.06 -8.68
CA LYS A 574 6.50 29.84 -9.88
C LYS A 574 6.98 28.40 -10.01
N MET A 575 7.35 27.75 -8.90
CA MET A 575 7.71 26.33 -8.90
C MET A 575 6.57 25.42 -9.34
N VAL A 576 5.30 25.78 -9.08
CA VAL A 576 4.15 25.00 -9.58
C VAL A 576 4.09 25.11 -11.10
N LEU A 577 4.09 26.33 -11.65
CA LEU A 577 4.07 26.56 -13.10
C LEU A 577 5.25 25.88 -13.80
N TRP A 578 6.45 25.95 -13.21
CA TRP A 578 7.63 25.27 -13.73
C TRP A 578 7.45 23.74 -13.79
N ARG A 579 6.86 23.12 -12.75
CA ARG A 579 6.57 21.68 -12.78
C ARG A 579 5.57 21.32 -13.88
N ILE A 580 4.58 22.17 -14.15
CA ILE A 580 3.64 21.97 -15.26
C ILE A 580 4.41 21.97 -16.57
N ASN A 581 5.26 22.98 -16.80
CA ASN A 581 6.07 23.08 -18.02
C ASN A 581 7.03 21.88 -18.19
N VAL A 582 7.68 21.43 -17.12
CA VAL A 582 8.54 20.22 -17.15
C VAL A 582 7.73 18.97 -17.51
N PHE A 583 6.47 18.89 -17.10
CA PHE A 583 5.60 17.77 -17.46
C PHE A 583 5.22 17.80 -18.94
N LEU A 584 4.90 18.98 -19.48
CA LEU A 584 4.67 19.21 -20.91
C LEU A 584 5.88 18.76 -21.76
N GLU A 585 7.10 19.10 -21.33
CA GLU A 585 8.34 18.73 -22.02
C GLU A 585 8.67 17.23 -21.97
N LYS A 586 8.21 16.51 -20.94
CA LYS A 586 8.40 15.05 -20.84
C LYS A 586 7.41 14.27 -21.72
N GLY A 587 6.26 14.85 -22.05
CA GLY A 587 5.23 14.24 -22.88
C GLY A 587 5.49 14.34 -24.39
N THR A 588 6.57 14.99 -24.85
CA THR A 588 6.79 15.29 -26.26
C THR A 588 8.13 14.77 -26.81
N GLN A 589 8.09 14.28 -28.06
CA GLN A 589 9.26 14.05 -28.94
C GLN A 589 9.58 15.29 -29.82
N PHE A 590 8.93 16.43 -29.60
CA PHE A 590 9.14 17.66 -30.38
C PHE A 590 10.20 18.57 -29.73
N ASP A 591 10.95 19.25 -30.58
CA ASP A 591 12.26 19.84 -30.30
C ASP A 591 12.34 20.70 -29.04
N LYS A 592 13.39 20.43 -28.28
CA LYS A 592 13.84 21.22 -27.13
C LYS A 592 14.54 22.47 -27.63
N GLU A 593 13.81 23.58 -27.74
CA GLU A 593 14.44 24.90 -27.74
C GLU A 593 13.99 25.69 -26.51
N PHE A 594 14.91 25.81 -25.55
CA PHE A 594 14.84 26.81 -24.49
C PHE A 594 15.44 28.12 -25.01
N PRO A 595 14.81 29.28 -24.77
CA PRO A 595 15.52 30.56 -24.79
C PRO A 595 16.51 30.63 -23.62
N GLU A 596 17.69 31.23 -23.87
CA GLU A 596 18.89 31.23 -23.02
C GLU A 596 18.78 31.89 -21.62
N SER A 597 17.59 32.29 -21.17
CA SER A 597 17.40 32.93 -19.86
C SER A 597 17.29 31.96 -18.68
N PHE A 598 17.38 30.65 -18.90
CA PHE A 598 17.27 29.61 -17.85
C PHE A 598 18.59 29.22 -17.16
N THR A 599 19.69 29.93 -17.42
CA THR A 599 21.03 29.62 -16.87
C THR A 599 21.71 30.77 -16.14
N GLN A 600 20.96 31.64 -15.46
CA GLN A 600 21.52 32.59 -14.49
C GLN A 600 20.78 32.59 -13.16
#